data_AF-A0A963ETQ6-F1
#
_entry.id   AF-A0A963ETQ6-F1
#
_cell.length_a   1.000
_cell.length_b   1.000
_cell.length_c   1.000
_cell.angle_alpha   90.00
_cell.angle_beta   90.00
_cell.angle_gamma   90.00
#
_symmetry.space_group_name_H-M   'P 1'
#
loop_
_entity.id
_entity.type
_entity.pdbx_description
1 polymer ?
#
loop_
_entity_poly.entity_id
_entity_poly.type
_entity_poly.pdbx_seq_one_letter_code
_entity_poly.pdbx_strand_id
1 'polypeptide(L)' 'MDFTFTEDQLLFQSSVRDFLTAEVTPERIRTSWASATGRDPALWQQLVELGLVGLTVPAEHGGLGMSELD' A
#
# COMPACT_ATOMS: atom_id res chain seq x y z
N MET A 1 -27.88 12.29 0.33
CA MET A 1 -26.88 11.30 -0.11
C MET A 1 -25.53 11.96 0.11
N ASP A 2 -24.69 11.34 0.92
CA ASP A 2 -23.35 11.85 1.25
C ASP A 2 -22.33 11.08 0.42
N PHE A 3 -21.41 11.80 -0.20
CA PHE A 3 -20.38 11.27 -1.10
C PHE A 3 -18.97 11.61 -0.60
N THR A 4 -18.86 12.12 0.63
CA THR A 4 -17.58 12.40 1.26
C THR A 4 -16.98 11.12 1.84
N PHE A 5 -15.65 11.05 1.86
CA PHE A 5 -14.93 9.98 2.54
C PHE A 5 -15.09 10.13 4.06
N THR A 6 -15.09 9.00 4.75
CA THR A 6 -15.02 9.00 6.22
C THR A 6 -13.64 9.46 6.70
N GLU A 7 -13.53 9.84 7.97
CA GLU A 7 -12.24 10.21 8.55
C GLU A 7 -11.23 9.06 8.49
N ASP A 8 -11.68 7.83 8.72
CA ASP A 8 -10.84 6.63 8.65
C ASP A 8 -10.30 6.39 7.23
N GLN A 9 -11.13 6.59 6.20
CA GLN A 9 -10.73 6.49 4.80
C GLN A 9 -9.70 7.56 4.43
N LEU A 10 -9.89 8.79 4.90
CA LEU A 10 -8.93 9.88 4.67
C LEU A 10 -7.59 9.61 5.39
N LEU A 11 -7.63 9.10 6.61
CA LEU A 11 -6.44 8.76 7.38
C LEU A 11 -5.67 7.59 6.76
N PHE A 12 -6.38 6.56 6.30
CA PHE A 12 -5.77 5.45 5.57
C PHE A 12 -5.11 5.95 4.28
N GLN A 13 -5.84 6.74 3.48
CA GLN A 13 -5.32 7.31 2.24
C GLN A 13 -4.06 8.16 2.48
N SER A 14 -4.06 9.03 3.49
CA SER A 14 -2.90 9.89 3.79
C SER A 14 -1.69 9.05 4.22
N SER A 15 -1.90 8.04 5.07
CA SER A 15 -0.83 7.16 5.54
C SER A 15 -0.17 6.38 4.41
N VAL A 16 -0.97 5.82 3.48
CA VAL A 16 -0.46 5.11 2.30
C VAL A 16 0.28 6.06 1.36
N ARG A 17 -0.26 7.27 1.15
CA ARG A 17 0.37 8.30 0.32
C ARG A 17 1.74 8.70 0.86
N ASP A 18 1.83 8.95 2.17
CA ASP A 18 3.07 9.38 2.81
C ASP A 18 4.13 8.28 2.74
N PHE A 19 3.74 7.02 3.00
CA PHE A 19 4.60 5.86 2.84
C PHE A 19 5.15 5.74 1.41
N LEU A 20 4.27 5.75 0.40
CA LEU A 20 4.70 5.61 -1.00
C LEU A 20 5.59 6.78 -1.44
N THR A 21 5.32 7.99 -0.96
CA THR A 21 6.14 9.17 -1.24
C THR A 21 7.55 9.04 -0.66
N ALA A 22 7.67 8.46 0.54
CA ALA A 22 8.96 8.24 1.20
C ALA A 22 9.74 7.08 0.55
N GLU A 23 9.08 5.97 0.26
CA GLU A 23 9.75 4.73 -0.13
C GLU A 23 9.95 4.58 -1.65
N VAL A 24 9.05 5.12 -2.48
CA VAL A 24 9.08 4.97 -3.94
C VAL A 24 9.83 6.15 -4.58
N THR A 25 11.11 6.25 -4.28
CA THR A 25 11.96 7.34 -4.77
C THR A 25 12.49 7.09 -6.19
N PRO A 26 12.84 8.15 -6.95
CA PRO A 26 13.49 8.01 -8.25
C PRO A 26 14.78 7.17 -8.20
N GLU A 27 15.55 7.27 -7.12
CA GLU A 27 16.78 6.49 -6.88
C GLU A 27 16.49 4.99 -6.85
N ARG A 28 15.46 4.59 -6.07
CA ARG A 28 15.04 3.20 -5.91
C ARG A 28 14.48 2.62 -7.21
N ILE A 29 13.71 3.41 -7.95
CA ILE A 29 13.22 3.05 -9.29
C ILE A 29 14.38 2.81 -10.25
N ARG A 30 15.37 3.72 -10.31
CA ARG A 30 16.56 3.56 -11.16
C ARG A 30 17.35 2.32 -10.80
N THR A 31 17.52 2.04 -9.51
CA THR A 31 18.20 0.84 -9.03
C THR A 31 17.48 -0.43 -9.51
N SER A 32 16.15 -0.42 -9.52
CA SER A 32 15.34 -1.54 -9.98
C SER A 32 15.56 -1.88 -11.45
N TRP A 33 15.89 -0.90 -12.31
CA TRP A 33 16.18 -1.12 -13.74
C TRP A 33 17.43 -1.97 -13.98
N ALA A 34 18.38 -1.99 -13.04
CA ALA A 34 19.56 -2.83 -13.12
C ALA A 34 19.27 -4.31 -12.74
N SER A 35 18.13 -4.59 -12.12
CA SER A 35 17.73 -5.94 -11.76
C SER A 35 17.08 -6.67 -12.94
N ALA A 36 17.26 -7.99 -13.00
CA ALA A 36 16.68 -8.82 -14.07
C ALA A 36 15.14 -8.82 -14.10
N THR A 37 14.48 -8.51 -12.97
CA THR A 37 13.02 -8.58 -12.85
C THR A 37 12.34 -7.22 -12.71
N GLY A 38 13.10 -6.16 -12.46
CA GLY A 38 12.56 -4.84 -12.12
C GLY A 38 11.87 -4.78 -10.75
N ARG A 39 11.91 -5.85 -9.95
CA ARG A 39 11.22 -5.94 -8.66
C ARG A 39 12.18 -5.64 -7.51
N ASP A 40 11.64 -4.97 -6.50
CA ASP A 40 12.30 -4.74 -5.22
C ASP A 40 11.62 -5.59 -4.13
N PRO A 41 12.24 -6.71 -3.71
CA PRO A 41 11.68 -7.59 -2.67
C PRO A 41 11.52 -6.91 -1.32
N ALA A 42 12.37 -5.94 -0.99
CA ALA A 42 12.29 -5.20 0.26
C ALA A 42 11.08 -4.25 0.25
N LEU A 43 10.85 -3.54 -0.87
CA LEU A 43 9.65 -2.72 -1.03
C LEU A 43 8.38 -3.57 -0.96
N TRP A 44 8.40 -4.74 -1.60
CA TRP A 44 7.28 -5.66 -1.56
C TRP A 44 6.96 -6.12 -0.15
N GLN A 45 7.99 -6.47 0.63
CA GLN A 45 7.83 -6.88 2.02
C GLN A 45 7.23 -5.75 2.88
N GLN A 46 7.66 -4.50 2.68
CA GLN A 46 7.07 -3.34 3.37
C GLN A 46 5.57 -3.18 3.06
N LEU A 47 5.16 -3.38 1.80
CA LEU A 47 3.74 -3.33 1.41
C LEU A 47 2.91 -4.46 2.05
N VAL A 48 3.51 -5.65 2.20
CA VAL A 48 2.90 -6.79 2.89
C VAL A 48 2.70 -6.48 4.37
N GLU A 49 3.71 -5.90 5.03
CA GLU A 49 3.66 -5.54 6.45
C GLU A 49 2.65 -4.44 6.76
N LEU A 50 2.41 -3.53 5.81
CA LEU A 50 1.32 -2.55 5.87
C LEU A 50 -0.08 -3.15 5.62
N GLY A 51 -0.16 -4.43 5.23
CA GLY A 51 -1.43 -5.11 4.94
C GLY A 51 -2.06 -4.72 3.59
N LEU A 52 -1.38 -3.91 2.78
CA LEU A 52 -1.93 -3.36 1.52
C LEU A 52 -2.26 -4.44 0.49
N VAL A 53 -1.55 -5.57 0.53
CA VAL A 53 -1.76 -6.71 -0.36
C VAL A 53 -2.98 -7.56 0.04
N GLY A 54 -3.53 -7.35 1.24
CA GLY A 54 -4.64 -8.12 1.83
C GLY A 54 -5.80 -7.24 2.27
N LEU A 55 -5.97 -6.04 1.69
CA LEU A 55 -6.96 -5.05 2.12
C LEU A 55 -8.37 -5.64 2.24
N THR A 56 -8.85 -6.26 1.17
CA THR A 56 -10.20 -6.83 1.10
C THR A 56 -10.28 -8.28 1.56
N VAL A 57 -9.15 -8.87 1.97
CA VAL A 57 -9.13 -10.24 2.46
C VAL A 57 -9.72 -10.27 3.88
N PRO A 58 -10.62 -11.20 4.20
CA PRO A 58 -11.17 -11.33 5.55
C PRO A 58 -10.09 -11.49 6.63
N ALA A 59 -10.33 -10.91 7.81
CA ALA A 59 -9.39 -11.00 8.94
C ALA A 59 -9.09 -12.43 9.38
N GLU A 60 -10.03 -13.37 9.21
CA GLU A 60 -9.85 -14.80 9.47
C GLU A 60 -8.77 -15.46 8.58
N HIS A 61 -8.39 -14.80 7.48
CA HIS A 61 -7.33 -15.22 6.57
C HIS A 61 -6.08 -14.33 6.66
N GLY A 62 -6.01 -13.45 7.68
CA GLY A 62 -4.89 -12.53 7.89
C GLY A 62 -4.93 -11.27 7.03
N GLY A 63 -6.09 -10.91 6.48
CA GLY A 63 -6.30 -9.63 5.78
C GLY A 63 -6.88 -8.53 6.69
N LEU A 64 -7.22 -7.39 6.07
CA LEU A 64 -7.74 -6.23 6.79
C LEU A 64 -9.27 -6.15 6.81
N GLY A 65 -9.97 -6.99 6.03
CA GLY A 65 -11.43 -7.04 6.00
C GLY A 65 -12.10 -5.74 5.51
N MET A 66 -11.36 -4.92 4.76
CA MET A 66 -11.84 -3.65 4.22
C MET A 66 -12.74 -3.88 3.00
N SER A 67 -13.54 -2.88 2.65
CA SER A 67 -14.41 -2.91 1.47
C SER A 67 -13.75 -2.23 0.26
N GLU A 68 -14.40 -2.28 -0.91
CA GLU A 68 -13.92 -1.58 -2.11
C GLU A 68 -13.99 -0.05 -2.00
N LEU A 69 -14.69 0.47 -0.98
CA LEU A 69 -14.86 1.90 -0.74
C LEU A 69 -13.86 2.46 0.28
N ASP A 70 -13.12 1.57 0.97
CA ASP A 70 -12.12 1.94 1.97
C ASP A 70 -10.71 2.05 1.38
#